data_AF-A0A850SHY1-F1
#
_entry.id   AF-A0A850SHY1-F1
#
_cell.length_a   1.000
_cell.length_b   1.000
_cell.length_c   1.000
_cell.angle_alpha   90.00
_cell.angle_beta   90.00
_cell.angle_gamma   90.00
#
_symmetry.space_group_name_H-M   'P 1'
#
loop_
_entity.id
_entity.type
_entity.pdbx_description
1 polymer ?
#
loop_
_entity_poly.entity_id
_entity_poly.type
_entity_poly.pdbx_seq_one_letter_code
_entity_poly.pdbx_strand_id
1 'polypeptide(L)' 'MAMKAHLDTLTQRHQELEAAIAAEMKHPSHDDSRVNELKRLKLRIKDQIQNIRTAEETH' A
#
# COMPACT_ATOMS: atom_id res chain seq x y z
N MET A 1 18.39 -8.36 8.19
CA MET A 1 17.56 -9.54 7.87
C MET A 1 16.11 -9.44 8.39
N ALA A 2 15.82 -8.75 9.50
CA ALA A 2 14.44 -8.56 9.97
C ALA A 2 13.67 -7.41 9.27
N MET A 3 14.32 -6.27 9.00
CA MET A 3 13.65 -5.11 8.36
C MET A 3 13.24 -5.38 6.91
N LYS A 4 14.10 -6.07 6.12
CA LYS A 4 13.76 -6.55 4.78
C LYS A 4 12.49 -7.42 4.74
N ALA A 5 12.31 -8.33 5.70
CA ALA A 5 11.08 -9.15 5.77
C ALA A 5 9.83 -8.31 6.07
N HIS A 6 9.98 -7.24 6.86
CA HIS A 6 8.91 -6.31 7.15
C HIS A 6 8.55 -5.46 5.91
N LEU A 7 9.56 -5.00 5.18
CA LEU A 7 9.40 -4.30 3.90
C LEU A 7 8.67 -5.18 2.86
N ASP A 8 9.07 -6.44 2.74
CA ASP A 8 8.45 -7.40 1.80
C ASP A 8 6.97 -7.61 2.14
N THR A 9 6.63 -7.77 3.42
CA THR A 9 5.25 -7.91 3.88
C THR A 9 4.40 -6.67 3.58
N LEU A 10 4.95 -5.47 3.82
CA LEU A 10 4.26 -4.21 3.51
C LEU A 10 4.09 -4.01 2.00
N THR A 11 5.09 -4.40 1.22
CA THR A 11 5.05 -4.33 -0.25
C THR A 11 3.98 -5.26 -0.80
N GLN A 12 3.85 -6.47 -0.25
CA GLN A 12 2.80 -7.41 -0.63
C GLN A 12 1.41 -6.86 -0.31
N ARG A 13 1.20 -6.32 0.90
CA ARG A 13 -0.06 -5.64 1.26
C ARG A 13 -0.38 -4.45 0.36
N HIS A 14 0.64 -3.69 -0.04
CA HIS A 14 0.47 -2.59 -1.00
C HIS A 14 -0.01 -3.10 -2.37
N GLN A 15 0.58 -4.20 -2.87
CA GLN A 15 0.15 -4.81 -4.14
C GLN A 15 -1.29 -5.34 -4.07
N GLU A 16 -1.69 -5.94 -2.95
CA GLU A 16 -3.07 -6.41 -2.74
C GLU A 16 -4.07 -5.25 -2.74
N LEU A 17 -3.75 -4.14 -2.06
CA LEU A 17 -4.58 -2.93 -2.08
C LEU A 17 -4.67 -2.32 -3.48
N GLU A 18 -3.57 -2.29 -4.24
CA GLU A 18 -3.57 -1.84 -5.63
C GLU A 18 -4.45 -2.70 -6.53
N ALA A 19 -4.37 -4.02 -6.38
CA ALA A 19 -5.20 -4.95 -7.12
C ALA A 19 -6.69 -4.77 -6.78
N ALA A 20 -7.02 -4.58 -5.50
CA ALA A 20 -8.37 -4.29 -5.05
C ALA A 20 -8.90 -2.97 -5.61
N ILE A 21 -8.11 -1.89 -5.59
CA ILE A 21 -8.47 -0.60 -6.19
C ILE A 21 -8.69 -0.73 -7.69
N ALA A 22 -7.79 -1.44 -8.39
CA ALA A 22 -7.88 -1.61 -9.83
C ALA A 22 -9.08 -2.47 -10.24
N ALA A 23 -9.43 -3.49 -9.44
CA ALA A 23 -10.63 -4.29 -9.63
C ALA A 23 -11.90 -3.45 -9.42
N GLU A 24 -11.94 -2.67 -8.33
CA GLU A 24 -13.06 -1.78 -8.02
C GLU A 24 -13.23 -0.74 -9.12
N MET A 25 -12.17 -0.02 -9.52
CA MET A 25 -12.23 0.99 -10.59
C MET A 25 -12.62 0.43 -11.97
N LYS A 26 -12.42 -0.86 -12.23
CA LYS A 26 -12.90 -1.51 -13.46
C LYS A 26 -14.41 -1.72 -13.47
N HIS A 27 -15.06 -1.70 -12.30
CA HIS A 27 -16.51 -1.77 -12.24
C HIS A 27 -17.14 -0.41 -12.59
N PRO A 28 -18.12 -0.40 -13.52
CA PRO A 28 -18.80 0.85 -13.94
C PRO A 28 -19.68 1.47 -12.84
N SER A 29 -19.98 0.72 -11.77
CA SER A 29 -20.71 1.18 -10.58
C SER A 29 -19.82 1.19 -9.33
N HIS A 30 -18.53 1.45 -9.50
CA HIS A 30 -17.61 1.49 -8.36
C HIS A 30 -18.01 2.57 -7.36
N ASP A 31 -17.89 2.24 -6.08
CA ASP A 31 -18.12 3.22 -5.02
C ASP A 31 -16.87 4.10 -4.87
N ASP A 32 -16.97 5.34 -5.34
CA ASP A 32 -15.93 6.35 -5.18
C ASP A 32 -15.47 6.49 -3.72
N SER A 33 -16.37 6.32 -2.75
CA SER A 33 -16.05 6.37 -1.32
C SER A 33 -15.07 5.25 -0.94
N ARG A 34 -15.35 4.03 -1.42
CA ARG A 34 -14.54 2.84 -1.17
C ARG A 34 -13.18 2.94 -1.86
N VAL A 35 -13.15 3.40 -3.11
CA VAL A 35 -11.90 3.66 -3.83
C VAL A 35 -11.06 4.73 -3.12
N ASN A 36 -11.69 5.79 -2.61
CA ASN A 36 -10.99 6.84 -1.86
C ASN A 36 -10.41 6.32 -0.54
N GLU A 37 -11.14 5.46 0.17
CA GLU A 37 -10.64 4.84 1.40
C GLU A 37 -9.46 3.90 1.12
N LEU A 38 -9.57 3.06 0.09
CA LEU A 38 -8.46 2.20 -0.35
C LEU A 38 -7.23 3.01 -0.78
N LYS A 39 -7.41 4.12 -1.51
CA LYS A 39 -6.32 5.05 -1.87
C LYS A 39 -5.66 5.67 -0.63
N ARG A 40 -6.42 6.03 0.40
CA ARG A 40 -5.88 6.52 1.68
C ARG A 40 -5.07 5.45 2.42
N LEU A 41 -5.56 4.22 2.44
CA LEU A 41 -4.85 3.08 3.03
C LEU A 41 -3.54 2.80 2.26
N LYS A 42 -3.60 2.80 0.93
CA LYS A 42 -2.41 2.68 0.07
C LYS A 42 -1.38 3.77 0.37
N LEU A 43 -1.82 5.03 0.50
CA LEU A 43 -0.93 6.15 0.83
C LEU A 43 -0.23 5.92 2.18
N ARG A 44 -0.97 5.51 3.21
CA ARG A 44 -0.41 5.15 4.52
C ARG A 44 0.63 4.04 4.43
N ILE A 45 0.36 2.96 3.69
CA ILE A 45 1.34 1.87 3.53
C ILE A 45 2.58 2.37 2.78
N LYS A 46 2.41 3.19 1.75
CA LYS A 46 3.53 3.81 1.04
C LYS A 46 4.40 4.65 1.99
N ASP A 47 3.78 5.46 2.85
CA ASP A 47 4.50 6.27 3.84
C ASP A 47 5.24 5.38 4.86
N GLN A 48 4.62 4.28 5.31
CA GLN A 48 5.28 3.30 6.17
C GLN A 48 6.49 2.65 5.50
N ILE A 49 6.36 2.26 4.22
CA ILE A 49 7.47 1.72 3.43
C ILE A 49 8.59 2.75 3.31
N GLN A 50 8.26 4.02 3.01
CA GLN A 50 9.27 5.07 2.95
C GLN A 50 9.97 5.28 4.29
N ASN A 51 9.24 5.33 5.40
CA ASN A 51 9.82 5.47 6.73
C ASN A 51 10.75 4.32 7.08
N ILE A 52 10.43 3.09 6.70
CA ILE A 52 11.30 1.94 6.92
C ILE A 52 12.54 2.03 6.04
N ARG A 53 12.40 2.41 4.77
CA ARG A 53 13.54 2.60 3.86
C ARG A 53 14.48 3.69 4.35
N THR A 54 13.96 4.84 4.75
CA THR A 54 14.81 5.92 5.28
C THR A 54 15.48 5.53 6.58
N ALA A 55 14.80 4.76 7.44
CA ALA A 55 15.39 4.20 8.67
C ALA A 55 16.47 3.14 8.38
N GLU A 56 16.34 2.33 7.32
CA GLU A 56 17.41 1.42 6.86
C GLU A 56 18.61 2.16 6.28
N GLU A 57 18.41 3.28 5.57
CA GLU A 57 19.49 4.08 4.96
C GLU A 57 20.33 4.87 5.98
N THR A 58 19.80 5.12 7.18
CA THR A 58 20.50 5.89 8.23
C THR A 58 21.38 5.04 9.15
N HIS A 59 21.50 3.73 8.91
CA HIS A 59 22.18 2.80 9.82
C HIS A 59 23.39 2.09 9.22
#